data_AF-A0A7S3U3I6-F1
#
_entry.id   AF-A0A7S3U3I6-F1
#
_cell.length_a   1.000
_cell.length_b   1.000
_cell.length_c   1.000
_cell.angle_alpha   90.00
_cell.angle_beta   90.00
_cell.angle_gamma   90.00
#
_symmetry.space_group_name_H-M   'P 1'
#
loop_
_entity.id
_entity.type
_entity.pdbx_description
1 polymer ?
#
loop_
_entity_poly.entity_id
_entity_poly.type
_entity_poly.pdbx_seq_one_letter_code
_entity_poly.pdbx_strand_id
1 'polypeptide(L)'
;GGEGGGKGEEVGSIGGVPAVRFLLGCLRAFDGEKDPRNLLSFLQLLRTLCARCEAVAAAGWSEAVGEVFDSLSYYFPISFTPPPGDSHGITRAHLLTSLIRTLRASPRFAPLALPFLFEHLSAPPLTDAADEEDDADGAMQALQALSLLAAEYGAPQLLHHAQPLGASLRAQLAVLAASSTGRS
;
A
#
# COMPACT_ATOMS: atom_id res chain seq x y z
N GLY A 1 33.25 6.73 42.94
CA GLY A 1 32.06 7.31 42.30
C GLY A 1 32.03 6.80 40.88
N GLY A 2 31.07 5.95 40.56
CA GLY A 2 30.84 5.50 39.20
C GLY A 2 29.69 6.32 38.62
N GLU A 3 29.98 7.14 37.61
CA GLU A 3 28.94 7.74 36.77
C GLU A 3 28.89 6.96 35.45
N GLY A 4 27.99 5.99 35.40
CA GLY A 4 27.54 5.36 34.17
C GLY A 4 26.52 6.27 33.50
N GLY A 5 26.99 7.21 32.68
CA GLY A 5 26.13 8.01 31.80
C GLY A 5 25.68 7.16 30.61
N GLY A 6 24.59 6.42 30.78
CA GLY A 6 23.89 5.80 29.66
C GLY A 6 23.35 6.89 28.75
N LYS A 7 23.94 7.05 27.55
CA LYS A 7 23.38 7.90 26.49
C LYS A 7 22.00 7.34 26.15
N GLY A 8 20.96 8.07 26.55
CA GLY A 8 19.60 7.82 26.10
C GLY A 8 19.61 7.86 24.57
N GLU A 9 19.28 6.73 23.96
CA GLU A 9 18.98 6.66 22.53
C GLU A 9 17.88 7.71 22.27
N GLU A 10 18.19 8.78 21.52
CA GLU A 10 17.20 9.83 21.25
C GLU A 10 16.00 9.19 20.56
N VAL A 11 14.84 9.28 21.22
CA VAL A 11 13.63 8.48 20.94
C VAL A 11 13.11 8.64 19.50
N GLY A 12 13.59 9.63 18.73
CA GLY A 12 13.26 9.84 17.31
C GLY A 12 14.38 9.54 16.31
N SER A 13 15.46 8.87 16.70
CA SER A 13 16.62 8.60 15.83
C SER A 13 16.84 7.10 15.56
N ILE A 14 17.44 6.79 14.42
CA ILE A 14 17.93 5.45 14.03
C ILE A 14 19.44 5.59 13.83
N GLY A 15 20.25 5.04 14.75
CA GLY A 15 21.70 5.19 14.70
C GLY A 15 22.19 6.65 14.79
N GLY A 16 21.44 7.53 15.47
CA GLY A 16 21.73 8.96 15.57
C GLY A 16 21.27 9.80 14.37
N VAL A 17 20.66 9.20 13.35
CA VAL A 17 20.02 9.93 12.24
C VAL A 17 18.52 10.08 12.52
N PRO A 18 17.90 11.26 12.29
CA PRO A 18 16.46 11.41 12.43
C PRO A 18 15.70 10.34 11.62
N ALA A 19 14.73 9.66 12.25
CA ALA A 19 14.06 8.50 11.65
C ALA A 19 13.44 8.79 10.28
N VAL A 20 12.78 9.95 10.13
CA VAL A 20 12.19 10.38 8.86
C VAL A 20 13.25 10.61 7.79
N ARG A 21 14.39 11.22 8.14
CA ARG A 21 15.50 11.41 7.19
C ARG A 21 16.06 10.07 6.73
N PHE A 22 16.18 9.09 7.63
CA PHE A 22 16.62 7.75 7.27
C PHE A 22 15.61 7.07 6.34
N LEU A 23 14.31 7.13 6.66
CA LEU A 23 13.23 6.62 5.82
C LEU A 23 13.27 7.18 4.40
N LEU A 24 13.32 8.51 4.24
CA LEU A 24 13.36 9.15 2.93
C LEU A 24 14.66 8.83 2.16
N GLY A 25 15.78 8.68 2.88
CA GLY A 25 17.03 8.21 2.28
C GLY A 25 16.91 6.79 1.72
N CYS A 26 16.29 5.87 2.47
CA CYS A 26 15.99 4.53 1.97
C CYS A 26 15.03 4.57 0.78
N LEU A 27 13.95 5.37 0.85
CA LEU A 27 12.98 5.49 -0.24
C LEU A 27 13.65 5.83 -1.57
N ARG A 28 14.54 6.83 -1.56
CA ARG A 28 15.28 7.28 -2.75
C ARG A 28 16.31 6.28 -3.25
N ALA A 29 16.87 5.46 -2.37
CA ALA A 29 17.85 4.44 -2.74
C ALA A 29 17.23 3.25 -3.48
N PHE A 30 15.94 3.00 -3.27
CA PHE A 30 15.20 1.88 -3.85
C PHE A 30 14.13 2.32 -4.86
N ASP A 31 14.16 3.58 -5.27
CA ASP A 31 13.20 4.13 -6.21
C ASP A 31 13.27 3.39 -7.56
N GLY A 32 12.11 2.97 -8.07
CA GLY A 32 11.98 2.24 -9.33
C GLY A 32 12.51 0.79 -9.34
N GLU A 33 12.66 0.12 -8.19
CA GLU A 33 13.04 -1.30 -8.13
C GLU A 33 12.02 -2.20 -8.85
N LYS A 34 12.49 -3.07 -9.76
CA LYS A 34 11.65 -3.93 -10.60
C LYS A 34 11.80 -5.42 -10.29
N ASP A 35 12.88 -5.83 -9.62
CA ASP A 35 13.03 -7.22 -9.22
C ASP A 35 12.04 -7.52 -8.08
N PRO A 36 11.17 -8.54 -8.23
CA PRO A 36 10.11 -8.83 -7.25
C PRO A 36 10.67 -9.22 -5.87
N ARG A 37 11.89 -9.75 -5.79
CA ARG A 37 12.54 -10.12 -4.51
C ARG A 37 13.02 -8.88 -3.77
N ASN A 38 13.61 -7.95 -4.51
CA ASN A 38 14.08 -6.69 -3.97
C ASN A 38 12.88 -5.81 -3.59
N LEU A 39 11.84 -5.75 -4.43
CA LEU A 39 10.61 -5.03 -4.13
C LEU A 39 9.94 -5.56 -2.86
N LEU A 40 9.85 -6.88 -2.69
CA LEU A 40 9.30 -7.47 -1.47
C LEU A 40 10.10 -7.06 -0.23
N SER A 41 11.43 -7.09 -0.32
CA SER A 41 12.33 -6.67 0.77
C SER A 41 12.20 -5.18 1.08
N PHE A 42 12.12 -4.36 0.05
CA PHE A 42 11.92 -2.91 0.14
C PHE A 42 10.59 -2.57 0.83
N LEU A 43 9.48 -3.18 0.41
CA LEU A 43 8.18 -2.97 1.03
C LEU A 43 8.19 -3.35 2.53
N GLN A 44 8.85 -4.45 2.90
CA GLN A 44 8.98 -4.86 4.30
C GLN A 44 9.83 -3.89 5.13
N LEU A 45 10.90 -3.36 4.54
CA LEU A 45 11.73 -2.32 5.15
C LEU A 45 10.91 -1.04 5.38
N LEU A 46 10.25 -0.53 4.33
CA LEU A 46 9.42 0.67 4.43
C LEU A 46 8.32 0.52 5.47
N ARG A 47 7.64 -0.63 5.52
CA ARG A 47 6.63 -0.91 6.55
C ARG A 47 7.19 -0.73 7.95
N THR A 48 8.37 -1.29 8.20
CA THR A 48 9.02 -1.23 9.51
C THR A 48 9.38 0.21 9.87
N LEU A 49 9.90 0.98 8.91
CA LEU A 49 10.30 2.36 9.11
C LEU A 49 9.08 3.30 9.29
N CYS A 50 8.01 3.10 8.53
CA CYS A 50 6.77 3.85 8.68
C CYS A 50 6.14 3.60 10.06
N ALA A 51 6.01 2.33 10.46
CA ALA A 51 5.49 1.96 11.78
C ALA A 51 6.35 2.55 12.91
N ARG A 52 7.67 2.59 12.74
CA ARG A 52 8.57 3.23 13.71
C ARG A 52 8.36 4.73 13.77
N CYS A 53 8.26 5.42 12.62
CA CYS A 53 8.03 6.86 12.56
C CYS A 53 6.70 7.25 13.22
N GLU A 54 5.64 6.44 13.01
CA GLU A 54 4.35 6.62 13.68
C GLU A 54 4.50 6.42 15.20
N ALA A 55 5.08 5.30 15.63
CA ALA A 55 5.15 4.90 17.03
C ALA A 55 5.93 5.90 17.92
N VAL A 56 6.93 6.56 17.36
CA VAL A 56 7.75 7.56 18.09
C VAL A 56 7.32 9.00 17.81
N ALA A 57 6.22 9.20 17.07
CA ALA A 57 5.76 10.51 16.60
C ALA A 57 6.92 11.33 15.99
N ALA A 58 7.67 10.71 15.08
CA ALA A 58 8.90 11.29 14.54
C ALA A 58 8.64 12.66 13.90
N ALA A 59 9.48 13.64 14.22
CA ALA A 59 9.38 14.98 13.64
C ALA A 59 9.49 14.92 12.11
N GLY A 60 8.57 15.58 11.40
CA GLY A 60 8.51 15.57 9.94
C GLY A 60 7.74 14.38 9.34
N TRP A 61 7.20 13.46 10.15
CA TRP A 61 6.51 12.28 9.62
C TRP A 61 5.24 12.65 8.85
N SER A 62 4.44 13.58 9.37
CA SER A 62 3.20 14.03 8.72
C SER A 62 3.46 14.56 7.31
N GLU A 63 4.56 15.28 7.13
CA GLU A 63 4.99 15.90 5.89
C GLU A 63 5.59 14.87 4.92
N ALA A 64 6.25 13.83 5.44
CA ALA A 64 6.87 12.77 4.65
C ALA A 64 5.89 11.71 4.13
N VAL A 65 4.70 11.59 4.74
CA VAL A 65 3.68 10.58 4.36
C VAL A 65 3.33 10.65 2.87
N GLY A 66 3.26 11.84 2.28
CA GLY A 66 2.98 12.02 0.85
C GLY A 66 4.05 11.40 -0.05
N GLU A 67 5.33 11.72 0.18
CA GLU A 67 6.45 11.18 -0.62
C GLU A 67 6.52 9.65 -0.52
N VAL A 68 6.25 9.09 0.66
CA VAL A 68 6.19 7.64 0.85
C VAL A 68 4.99 7.02 0.12
N PHE A 69 3.82 7.67 0.20
CA PHE A 69 2.62 7.20 -0.49
C PHE A 69 2.83 7.16 -2.01
N ASP A 70 3.37 8.23 -2.60
CA ASP A 70 3.59 8.33 -4.05
C ASP A 70 4.49 7.18 -4.55
N SER A 71 5.53 6.86 -3.79
CA SER A 71 6.43 5.74 -4.11
C SER A 71 5.73 4.37 -3.99
N LEU A 72 4.84 4.19 -3.01
CA LEU A 72 4.07 2.95 -2.87
C LEU A 72 3.01 2.81 -3.97
N SER A 73 2.28 3.89 -4.28
CA SER A 73 1.22 3.87 -5.29
C SER A 73 1.74 3.59 -6.69
N TYR A 74 3.01 3.91 -6.98
CA TYR A 74 3.65 3.59 -8.27
C TYR A 74 3.62 2.09 -8.61
N TYR A 75 3.59 1.22 -7.60
CA TYR A 75 3.55 -0.23 -7.79
C TYR A 75 2.12 -0.80 -7.89
N PHE A 76 1.08 0.04 -7.83
CA PHE A 76 -0.31 -0.40 -7.87
C PHE A 76 -0.96 -0.08 -9.24
N PRO A 77 -1.72 -1.02 -9.85
CA PRO A 77 -1.89 -2.41 -9.44
C PRO A 77 -0.62 -3.24 -9.68
N ILE A 78 -0.43 -4.32 -8.92
CA ILE A 78 0.71 -5.22 -9.13
C ILE A 78 0.41 -6.09 -10.36
N SER A 79 1.17 -5.96 -11.45
CA SER A 79 1.02 -6.76 -12.67
C SER A 79 2.01 -7.94 -12.79
N PHE A 80 2.71 -8.28 -11.69
CA PHE A 80 3.74 -9.32 -11.69
C PHE A 80 3.19 -10.72 -12.00
N THR A 81 3.81 -11.40 -12.96
CA THR A 81 3.60 -12.82 -13.25
C THR A 81 4.93 -13.56 -13.10
N PRO A 82 5.02 -14.58 -12.23
CA PRO A 82 6.27 -15.33 -12.05
C PRO A 82 6.69 -16.03 -13.36
N PRO A 83 7.98 -16.02 -13.71
CA PRO A 83 8.45 -16.75 -14.88
C PRO A 83 8.30 -18.27 -14.67
N PRO A 84 8.12 -19.06 -15.75
CA PRO A 84 8.03 -20.51 -15.66
C PRO A 84 9.28 -21.10 -14.99
N GLY A 85 9.08 -21.93 -13.96
CA GLY A 85 10.18 -22.58 -13.23
C GLY A 85 10.92 -21.69 -12.23
N ASP A 86 10.34 -20.57 -11.80
CA ASP A 86 10.93 -19.73 -10.75
C ASP A 86 11.14 -20.52 -9.44
N SER A 87 12.38 -20.63 -9.01
CA SER A 87 12.78 -21.31 -7.77
C SER A 87 12.53 -20.49 -6.52
N HIS A 88 12.26 -19.18 -6.63
CA HIS A 88 12.08 -18.28 -5.49
C HIS A 88 10.64 -18.28 -4.95
N GLY A 89 9.66 -18.64 -5.79
CA GLY A 89 8.26 -18.78 -5.38
C GLY A 89 7.59 -17.47 -4.94
N ILE A 90 8.11 -16.32 -5.38
CA ILE A 90 7.42 -15.04 -5.15
C ILE A 90 6.19 -15.00 -6.04
N THR A 91 5.08 -14.53 -5.50
CA THR A 91 3.81 -14.42 -6.20
C THR A 91 3.33 -12.97 -6.22
N ARG A 92 2.42 -12.64 -7.15
CA ARG A 92 1.68 -11.36 -7.16
C ARG A 92 1.05 -11.06 -5.81
N ALA A 93 0.43 -12.08 -5.20
CA ALA A 93 -0.22 -11.96 -3.90
C ALA A 93 0.76 -11.59 -2.77
N HIS A 94 2.01 -12.09 -2.80
CA HIS A 94 3.04 -11.69 -1.82
C HIS A 94 3.35 -10.19 -1.92
N LEU A 95 3.54 -9.68 -3.13
CA LEU A 95 3.84 -8.27 -3.38
C LEU A 95 2.66 -7.37 -2.96
N LEU A 96 1.45 -7.67 -3.44
CA LEU A 96 0.24 -6.92 -3.11
C LEU A 96 -0.01 -6.90 -1.59
N THR A 97 0.09 -8.06 -0.93
CA THR A 97 -0.08 -8.14 0.52
C THR A 97 0.99 -7.33 1.26
N SER A 98 2.23 -7.34 0.78
CA SER A 98 3.30 -6.54 1.39
C SER A 98 3.04 -5.05 1.23
N LEU A 99 2.62 -4.60 0.04
CA LEU A 99 2.26 -3.21 -0.25
C LEU A 99 1.11 -2.74 0.64
N ILE A 100 0.03 -3.51 0.74
CA ILE A 100 -1.12 -3.20 1.61
C ILE A 100 -0.69 -3.13 3.07
N ARG A 101 0.17 -4.06 3.54
CA ARG A 101 0.70 -4.03 4.91
C ARG A 101 1.58 -2.80 5.17
N THR A 102 2.27 -2.28 4.16
CA THR A 102 3.04 -1.04 4.28
C THR A 102 2.12 0.17 4.41
N LEU A 103 1.07 0.26 3.57
CA LEU A 103 0.03 1.30 3.71
C LEU A 103 -0.70 1.22 5.06
N ARG A 104 -0.87 0.01 5.61
CA ARG A 104 -1.45 -0.20 6.94
C ARG A 104 -0.53 0.24 8.09
N ALA A 105 0.76 0.48 7.86
CA ALA A 105 1.71 0.78 8.92
C ALA A 105 1.43 2.12 9.64
N SER A 106 0.59 2.98 9.05
CA SER A 106 0.16 4.24 9.66
C SER A 106 -1.24 4.63 9.17
N PRO A 107 -2.15 5.07 10.06
CA PRO A 107 -3.44 5.61 9.66
C PRO A 107 -3.31 6.94 8.89
N ARG A 108 -2.13 7.58 8.88
CA ARG A 108 -1.89 8.83 8.15
C ARG A 108 -1.92 8.66 6.64
N PHE A 109 -1.78 7.44 6.13
CA PHE A 109 -1.95 7.16 4.71
C PHE A 109 -3.40 7.28 4.25
N ALA A 110 -4.38 7.21 5.15
CA ALA A 110 -5.80 7.13 4.78
C ALA A 110 -6.31 8.25 3.87
N PRO A 111 -5.98 9.55 4.09
CA PRO A 111 -6.45 10.64 3.24
C PRO A 111 -5.96 10.56 1.79
N LEU A 112 -4.87 9.81 1.54
CA LEU A 112 -4.29 9.60 0.21
C LEU A 112 -4.74 8.26 -0.38
N ALA A 113 -4.65 7.20 0.42
CA ALA A 113 -4.94 5.84 0.00
C ALA A 113 -6.42 5.61 -0.30
N LEU A 114 -7.35 6.19 0.47
CA LEU A 114 -8.77 5.97 0.25
C LEU A 114 -9.25 6.55 -1.09
N PRO A 115 -9.03 7.84 -1.42
CA PRO A 115 -9.38 8.37 -2.74
C PRO A 115 -8.76 7.57 -3.88
N PHE A 116 -7.45 7.26 -3.79
CA PHE A 116 -6.73 6.47 -4.78
C PHE A 116 -7.37 5.11 -5.04
N LEU A 117 -7.72 4.37 -3.97
CA LEU A 117 -8.36 3.06 -4.12
C LEU A 117 -9.79 3.16 -4.67
N PHE A 118 -10.53 4.22 -4.34
CA PHE A 118 -11.86 4.44 -4.92
C PHE A 118 -11.84 4.77 -6.40
N GLU A 119 -10.83 5.51 -6.87
CA GLU A 119 -10.61 5.76 -8.29
C GLU A 119 -10.39 4.44 -9.05
N HIS A 120 -9.52 3.56 -8.52
CA HIS A 120 -9.28 2.24 -9.10
C HIS A 120 -10.49 1.31 -9.05
N LEU A 121 -11.39 1.48 -8.06
CA LEU A 121 -12.66 0.74 -8.03
C LEU A 121 -13.69 1.23 -9.03
N SER A 122 -13.65 2.51 -9.38
CA SER A 122 -14.70 3.20 -10.14
C SER A 122 -14.34 3.40 -11.61
N ALA A 123 -13.12 3.05 -12.01
CA ALA A 123 -12.68 3.08 -13.39
C ALA A 123 -13.63 2.23 -14.26
N PRO A 124 -14.28 2.81 -15.28
CA PRO A 124 -15.05 2.01 -16.22
C PRO A 124 -14.09 1.11 -17.01
N PRO A 125 -14.48 -0.13 -17.35
CA PRO A 125 -13.67 -0.98 -18.22
C PRO A 125 -13.39 -0.22 -19.52
N LEU A 126 -12.11 0.04 -19.81
CA LEU A 126 -11.70 0.64 -21.07
C LEU A 126 -12.03 -0.34 -22.21
N THR A 127 -12.43 0.23 -23.35
CA THR A 127 -13.28 -0.40 -24.38
C THR A 127 -12.60 -1.45 -25.27
N ASP A 128 -11.55 -2.13 -24.81
CA ASP A 128 -10.88 -3.23 -25.52
C ASP A 128 -10.71 -4.43 -24.59
N ALA A 129 -10.99 -5.66 -25.07
CA ALA A 129 -11.07 -6.87 -24.23
C ALA A 129 -9.80 -7.21 -23.41
N ALA A 130 -8.63 -6.70 -23.81
CA ALA A 130 -7.39 -6.84 -23.04
C ALA A 130 -7.31 -5.83 -21.89
N ASP A 131 -7.82 -4.61 -22.10
CA ASP A 131 -7.88 -3.56 -21.09
C ASP A 131 -8.98 -3.89 -20.05
N GLU A 132 -10.06 -4.58 -20.45
CA GLU A 132 -11.11 -5.04 -19.52
C GLU A 132 -10.60 -6.02 -18.45
N GLU A 133 -9.67 -6.92 -18.79
CA GLU A 133 -9.15 -7.94 -17.86
C GLU A 133 -8.15 -7.35 -16.86
N ASP A 134 -7.30 -6.42 -17.31
CA ASP A 134 -6.36 -5.67 -16.46
C ASP A 134 -7.10 -4.68 -15.53
N ASP A 135 -8.14 -4.00 -16.02
CA ASP A 135 -9.00 -3.12 -15.20
C ASP A 135 -9.74 -3.91 -14.10
N ALA A 136 -10.23 -5.11 -14.42
CA ALA A 136 -10.88 -5.99 -13.46
C ALA A 136 -9.92 -6.49 -12.36
N ASP A 137 -8.67 -6.83 -12.72
CA ASP A 137 -7.66 -7.21 -11.72
C ASP A 137 -7.34 -6.02 -10.80
N GLY A 138 -7.13 -4.82 -11.37
CA GLY A 138 -6.90 -3.60 -10.59
C GLY A 138 -8.02 -3.28 -9.59
N ALA A 139 -9.27 -3.37 -10.05
CA ALA A 139 -10.46 -3.24 -9.21
C ALA A 139 -10.50 -4.26 -8.06
N MET A 140 -10.17 -5.52 -8.34
CA MET A 140 -10.12 -6.57 -7.31
C MET A 140 -9.00 -6.34 -6.30
N GLN A 141 -7.82 -5.88 -6.75
CA GLN A 141 -6.73 -5.50 -5.84
C GLN A 141 -7.15 -4.32 -4.94
N ALA A 142 -7.90 -3.36 -5.48
CA ALA A 142 -8.40 -2.21 -4.72
C ALA A 142 -9.43 -2.63 -3.66
N LEU A 143 -10.35 -3.54 -3.99
CA LEU A 143 -11.27 -4.14 -3.02
C LEU A 143 -10.53 -4.86 -1.89
N GLN A 144 -9.53 -5.66 -2.25
CA GLN A 144 -8.72 -6.38 -1.27
C GLN A 144 -8.00 -5.39 -0.33
N ALA A 145 -7.39 -4.34 -0.88
CA ALA A 145 -6.73 -3.29 -0.10
C ALA A 145 -7.72 -2.59 0.86
N LEU A 146 -8.89 -2.16 0.38
CA LEU A 146 -9.92 -1.53 1.20
C LEU A 146 -10.38 -2.44 2.34
N SER A 147 -10.58 -3.74 2.07
CA SER A 147 -10.99 -4.70 3.10
C SER A 147 -9.99 -4.85 4.25
N LEU A 148 -8.69 -4.70 3.94
CA LEU A 148 -7.59 -4.86 4.90
C LEU A 148 -7.21 -3.55 5.60
N LEU A 149 -7.46 -2.41 4.98
CA LEU A 149 -7.14 -1.08 5.50
C LEU A 149 -8.28 -0.46 6.30
N ALA A 150 -9.54 -0.87 6.04
CA ALA A 150 -10.73 -0.26 6.63
C ALA A 150 -10.69 -0.19 8.17
N ALA A 151 -10.22 -1.25 8.83
CA ALA A 151 -10.13 -1.29 10.29
C ALA A 151 -9.07 -0.32 10.85
N GLU A 152 -8.00 -0.04 10.11
CA GLU A 152 -6.89 0.80 10.54
C GLU A 152 -7.19 2.29 10.34
N TYR A 153 -7.85 2.63 9.23
CA TYR A 153 -8.19 4.01 8.87
C TYR A 153 -9.42 4.52 9.64
N GLY A 154 -10.26 3.61 10.11
CA GLY A 154 -11.36 3.93 10.99
C GLY A 154 -12.60 4.47 10.26
N ALA A 155 -13.74 4.35 10.94
CA ALA A 155 -15.05 4.62 10.38
C ALA A 155 -15.25 6.06 9.84
N PRO A 156 -14.76 7.14 10.47
CA PRO A 156 -15.05 8.50 10.01
C PRO A 156 -14.50 8.79 8.60
N GLN A 157 -13.29 8.31 8.32
CA GLN A 157 -12.63 8.51 7.03
C GLN A 157 -13.33 7.69 5.93
N LEU A 158 -13.71 6.45 6.23
CA LEU A 158 -14.49 5.62 5.32
C LEU A 158 -15.89 6.18 5.06
N LEU A 159 -16.54 6.74 6.09
CA LEU A 159 -17.91 7.23 6.00
C LEU A 159 -18.01 8.45 5.06
N HIS A 160 -16.97 9.28 5.00
CA HIS A 160 -16.87 10.36 4.01
C HIS A 160 -17.06 9.83 2.58
N HIS A 161 -16.62 8.59 2.32
CA HIS A 161 -16.67 7.96 1.00
C HIS A 161 -17.69 6.83 0.89
N ALA A 162 -18.62 6.69 1.84
CA ALA A 162 -19.54 5.56 1.88
C ALA A 162 -20.48 5.48 0.67
N GLN A 163 -20.96 6.61 0.16
CA GLN A 163 -21.86 6.63 -0.99
C GLN A 163 -21.13 6.23 -2.30
N PRO A 164 -19.98 6.82 -2.64
CA PRO A 164 -19.17 6.37 -3.78
C PRO A 164 -18.77 4.90 -3.66
N LEU A 165 -18.26 4.47 -2.50
CA LEU A 165 -17.88 3.09 -2.24
C LEU A 165 -19.06 2.12 -2.47
N GLY A 166 -20.23 2.45 -1.93
CA GLY A 166 -21.43 1.62 -2.11
C GLY A 166 -21.87 1.54 -3.58
N ALA A 167 -21.70 2.61 -4.36
CA ALA A 167 -22.01 2.60 -5.78
C ALA A 167 -21.05 1.69 -6.57
N SER A 168 -19.74 1.83 -6.36
CA SER A 168 -18.73 1.02 -7.05
C SER A 168 -18.84 -0.46 -6.67
N LEU A 169 -19.10 -0.78 -5.40
CA LEU A 169 -19.35 -2.16 -4.96
C LEU A 169 -20.56 -2.78 -5.67
N ARG A 170 -21.69 -2.05 -5.75
CA ARG A 170 -22.89 -2.54 -6.45
C ARG A 170 -22.63 -2.76 -7.94
N ALA A 171 -21.87 -1.88 -8.58
CA ALA A 171 -21.51 -2.03 -9.99
C ALA A 171 -20.68 -3.30 -10.21
N GLN A 172 -19.66 -3.55 -9.39
CA GLN A 172 -18.84 -4.76 -9.51
C GLN A 172 -19.61 -6.04 -9.22
N LEU A 173 -20.50 -6.04 -8.22
CA LEU A 173 -21.37 -7.19 -7.95
C LEU A 173 -22.31 -7.49 -9.13
N ALA A 174 -22.81 -6.47 -9.82
CA ALA A 174 -23.64 -6.65 -11.01
C ALA A 174 -22.85 -7.28 -12.17
N VAL A 175 -21.60 -6.86 -12.40
CA VAL A 175 -20.70 -7.45 -13.40
C VAL A 175 -20.41 -8.93 -13.08
N LEU A 176 -20.10 -9.25 -11.83
CA LEU A 176 -19.89 -10.63 -11.38
C LEU A 176 -21.15 -11.49 -11.51
N ALA A 177 -22.33 -10.94 -11.21
CA ALA A 177 -23.58 -11.65 -11.38
C ALA A 177 -23.83 -11.99 -12.86
N ALA A 178 -23.61 -11.04 -13.77
CA ALA A 178 -23.81 -11.22 -15.20
C ALA A 178 -22.87 -12.28 -15.81
N SER A 179 -21.60 -12.32 -15.38
CA SER A 179 -20.63 -13.31 -15.86
C SER A 179 -20.93 -14.74 -15.37
N SER A 180 -21.58 -14.89 -14.22
CA SER A 180 -22.03 -16.19 -13.69
C SER A 180 -23.22 -16.78 -14.46
N THR A 181 -24.09 -15.94 -15.02
CA THR A 181 -25.30 -16.36 -15.75
C THR A 181 -25.04 -16.74 -17.22
N GLY A 182 -23.87 -16.42 -17.77
CA GLY A 182 -23.50 -16.74 -19.16
C GLY A 182 -22.76 -18.06 -19.37
N ARG A 183 -22.48 -18.83 -18.30
CA ARG A 183 -21.76 -20.12 -18.36
C ARG A 183 -22.66 -21.38 -18.23
N SER A 184 -23.98 -21.24 -18.36
CA SER A 184 -24.93 -22.37 -18.32
C SER A 184 -25.28 -22.90 -19.72
#